data_AF-A0A4R4ZET4-F1
#
_entry.id   AF-A0A4R4ZET4-F1
#
_cell.length_a   1.000
_cell.length_b   1.000
_cell.length_c   1.000
_cell.angle_alpha   90.00
_cell.angle_beta   90.00
_cell.angle_gamma   90.00
#
_symmetry.space_group_name_H-M   'P 1'
#
loop_
_entity.id
_entity.type
_entity.pdbx_description
1 polymer ?
#
loop_
_entity_poly.entity_id
_entity_poly.type
_entity_poly.pdbx_seq_one_letter_code
_entity_poly.pdbx_strand_id
1 'polypeptide(L)'
;MTMVSKMMMSWRPCSPEGIFDELSSRRPARTPHPHHRGGQRDRPCPRRGTRRPSGRAGPGRPASRATGRHGQAAVVGVASIAAQVGLPYYVAYGAVKAGVARFDDAMRRELSGSGVHVVTVYPGPVDTPMMASARPAPGLGRRPLDEVVAEIVAGIEALEAAIVPQLPEGRAMSDLEARDPLAVDASIAPTLGELPAAVSSHRRM
;
A
#
# COMPACT_ATOMS: atom_id res chain seq x y z
N MET A 1 -4.77 -10.21 27.16
CA MET A 1 -4.47 -8.78 27.36
C MET A 1 -3.25 -8.65 28.28
N THR A 2 -2.07 -9.10 27.82
CA THR A 2 -0.88 -9.27 28.69
C THR A 2 0.44 -8.97 27.98
N MET A 3 0.41 -8.63 26.68
CA MET A 3 1.64 -8.50 25.88
C MET A 3 2.17 -7.06 25.81
N VAL A 4 1.33 -6.05 26.07
CA VAL A 4 1.75 -4.63 26.03
C VAL A 4 2.51 -4.21 27.29
N SER A 5 2.26 -4.86 28.45
CA SER A 5 2.89 -4.47 29.72
C SER A 5 4.37 -4.84 29.84
N LYS A 6 4.91 -5.69 28.96
CA LYS A 6 6.31 -6.16 29.05
C LYS A 6 7.28 -5.36 28.17
N MET A 7 6.78 -4.52 27.26
CA MET A 7 7.60 -3.74 26.32
C MET A 7 8.06 -2.39 26.88
N MET A 8 7.44 -1.89 27.96
CA MET A 8 7.64 -0.51 28.45
C MET A 8 8.70 -0.32 29.55
N MET A 9 9.40 -1.36 30.01
CA MET A 9 10.28 -1.26 31.20
C MET A 9 11.78 -1.42 30.94
N SER A 10 12.25 -1.36 29.69
CA SER A 10 13.69 -1.41 29.39
C SER A 10 14.04 -0.64 28.12
N TRP A 11 13.72 0.65 28.08
CA TRP A 11 14.35 1.57 27.13
C TRP A 11 15.28 2.49 27.94
N ARG A 12 16.56 2.14 27.99
CA ARG A 12 17.64 3.04 28.44
C ARG A 12 18.31 3.59 27.18
N PRO A 13 18.48 4.91 27.04
CA PRO A 13 19.19 5.48 25.90
C PRO A 13 20.64 5.01 25.94
N CYS A 14 21.11 4.41 24.84
CA CYS A 14 22.51 4.04 24.68
C CYS A 14 23.34 5.30 24.44
N SER A 15 24.44 5.46 25.17
CA SER A 15 25.41 6.54 24.97
C SER A 15 26.02 6.50 23.56
N PRO A 16 26.40 7.62 22.93
CA PRO A 16 26.76 7.68 21.51
C PRO A 16 28.08 7.00 21.13
N GLU A 17 28.85 6.44 22.06
CA GLU A 17 30.28 6.09 21.82
C GLU A 17 30.56 4.61 21.50
N GLY A 18 29.55 3.75 21.28
CA GLY A 18 29.76 2.30 21.17
C GLY A 18 29.54 1.65 19.80
N ILE A 19 29.02 2.35 18.79
CA ILE A 19 28.50 1.71 17.55
C ILE A 19 29.51 1.69 16.38
N PHE A 20 30.62 2.42 16.46
CA PHE A 20 31.50 2.62 15.30
C PHE A 20 32.74 1.71 15.21
N ASP A 21 33.02 0.88 16.22
CA ASP A 21 34.28 0.10 16.25
C ASP A 21 34.14 -1.33 15.66
N GLU A 22 32.92 -1.84 15.50
CA GLU A 22 32.67 -3.23 15.08
C GLU A 22 32.37 -3.41 13.57
N LEU A 23 32.65 -2.39 12.75
CA LEU A 23 32.48 -2.45 11.29
C LEU A 23 33.78 -2.24 10.48
N SER A 24 34.94 -2.05 11.14
CA SER A 24 36.21 -1.78 10.44
C SER A 24 37.03 -3.04 10.06
N SER A 25 36.65 -4.25 10.51
CA SER A 25 37.50 -5.45 10.39
C SER A 25 37.15 -6.43 9.24
N ARG A 26 36.13 -6.16 8.41
CA ARG A 26 35.78 -7.03 7.27
C ARG A 26 36.17 -6.40 5.94
N ARG A 27 37.42 -6.63 5.51
CA ARG A 27 37.89 -6.34 4.14
C ARG A 27 37.23 -7.30 3.14
N PRO A 28 36.59 -6.84 2.06
CA PRO A 28 36.23 -7.72 0.94
C PRO A 28 37.45 -8.04 0.07
N ALA A 29 37.59 -9.31 -0.31
CA ALA A 29 38.64 -9.81 -1.19
C ALA A 29 38.51 -9.22 -2.60
N ARG A 30 39.62 -8.67 -3.11
CA ARG A 30 39.77 -8.24 -4.51
C ARG A 30 39.81 -9.46 -5.43
N THR A 31 38.95 -9.50 -6.44
CA THR A 31 39.09 -10.39 -7.61
C THR A 31 39.55 -9.59 -8.82
N PRO A 32 40.40 -10.14 -9.70
CA PRO A 32 40.95 -9.41 -10.84
C PRO A 32 40.05 -9.49 -12.08
N HIS A 33 39.88 -8.35 -12.76
CA HIS A 33 39.30 -8.24 -14.10
C HIS A 33 40.30 -8.66 -15.19
N PRO A 34 39.83 -9.31 -16.28
CA PRO A 34 40.51 -9.26 -17.57
C PRO A 34 39.73 -8.42 -18.61
N HIS A 35 40.50 -7.64 -19.37
CA HIS A 35 40.07 -6.79 -20.48
C HIS A 35 39.81 -7.57 -21.79
N HIS A 36 38.76 -7.12 -22.50
CA HIS A 36 38.52 -7.05 -23.95
C HIS A 36 39.02 -8.13 -24.93
N ARG A 37 38.12 -8.58 -25.82
CA ARG A 37 38.13 -8.24 -27.27
C ARG A 37 36.95 -8.85 -28.05
N GLY A 38 36.32 -8.02 -28.89
CA GLY A 38 35.93 -8.36 -30.27
C GLY A 38 34.55 -8.98 -30.54
N GLY A 39 33.74 -8.31 -31.38
CA GLY A 39 32.74 -8.98 -32.22
C GLY A 39 31.40 -8.27 -32.39
N GLN A 40 31.36 -7.20 -33.20
CA GLN A 40 30.12 -6.68 -33.79
C GLN A 40 29.44 -7.77 -34.64
N ARG A 41 28.15 -8.02 -34.40
CA ARG A 41 27.25 -8.61 -35.40
C ARG A 41 25.88 -7.94 -35.29
N ASP A 42 25.55 -7.22 -36.36
CA ASP A 42 24.24 -6.64 -36.63
C ASP A 42 23.13 -7.70 -36.52
N ARG A 43 22.04 -7.37 -35.83
CA ARG A 43 20.78 -8.11 -35.92
C ARG A 43 19.62 -7.14 -36.16
N PRO A 44 18.85 -7.33 -37.23
CA PRO A 44 17.75 -6.43 -37.58
C PRO A 44 16.53 -6.61 -36.66
N CYS A 45 15.84 -5.50 -36.46
CA CYS A 45 14.60 -5.36 -35.68
C CYS A 45 13.46 -6.25 -36.24
N PRO A 46 12.75 -7.06 -35.44
CA PRO A 46 11.67 -7.88 -35.96
C PRO A 46 10.39 -7.07 -36.21
N ARG A 47 9.86 -7.18 -37.45
CA ARG A 47 8.61 -6.60 -37.92
C ARG A 47 7.41 -7.14 -37.14
N ARG A 48 6.43 -6.26 -36.88
CA ARG A 48 5.09 -6.57 -36.34
C ARG A 48 4.41 -7.67 -37.17
N GLY A 49 4.25 -8.85 -36.56
CA GLY A 49 3.40 -9.92 -37.05
C GLY A 49 2.26 -10.15 -36.07
N THR A 50 1.02 -10.02 -36.54
CA THR A 50 -0.21 -10.31 -35.82
C THR A 50 -0.27 -11.80 -35.46
N ARG A 51 0.00 -12.15 -34.20
CA ARG A 51 -0.27 -13.50 -33.66
C ARG A 51 -1.53 -13.47 -32.80
N ARG A 52 -2.54 -14.19 -33.28
CA ARG A 52 -3.75 -14.62 -32.58
C ARG A 52 -3.34 -15.47 -31.36
N PRO A 53 -3.75 -15.18 -30.12
CA PRO A 53 -3.44 -16.08 -29.01
C PRO A 53 -4.44 -17.25 -29.02
N SER A 54 -4.00 -18.39 -29.54
CA SER A 54 -4.56 -19.69 -29.19
C SER A 54 -4.28 -19.96 -27.72
N GLY A 55 -5.33 -20.27 -26.95
CA GLY A 55 -5.28 -20.39 -25.51
C GLY A 55 -4.25 -21.39 -24.99
N ARG A 56 -3.61 -21.00 -23.89
CA ARG A 56 -3.06 -21.92 -22.90
C ARG A 56 -3.31 -21.31 -21.53
N ALA A 57 -4.32 -21.85 -20.85
CA ALA A 57 -4.61 -21.50 -19.46
C ALA A 57 -3.37 -21.82 -18.60
N GLY A 58 -2.88 -20.81 -17.89
CA GLY A 58 -1.84 -20.98 -16.87
C GLY A 58 -2.35 -21.80 -15.67
N PRO A 59 -1.45 -22.25 -14.78
CA PRO A 59 -1.82 -23.12 -13.68
C PRO A 59 -2.58 -22.36 -12.59
N GLY A 60 -3.79 -22.84 -12.29
CA GLY A 60 -4.38 -22.80 -10.95
C GLY A 60 -4.73 -21.44 -10.34
N ARG A 61 -5.69 -20.69 -10.91
CA ARG A 61 -6.60 -19.94 -10.02
C ARG A 61 -7.60 -20.97 -9.49
N PRO A 62 -7.75 -21.18 -8.17
CA PRO A 62 -8.85 -22.01 -7.69
C PRO A 62 -10.14 -21.36 -8.19
N ALA A 63 -10.80 -22.03 -9.14
CA ALA A 63 -12.17 -21.73 -9.45
C ALA A 63 -12.93 -21.85 -8.13
N SER A 64 -13.49 -20.74 -7.66
CA SER A 64 -14.41 -20.75 -6.54
C SER A 64 -15.54 -21.69 -6.91
N ARG A 65 -15.47 -22.94 -6.42
CA ARG A 65 -16.60 -23.86 -6.45
C ARG A 65 -17.63 -23.25 -5.52
N ALA A 66 -18.52 -22.45 -6.10
CA ALA A 66 -19.74 -22.00 -5.45
C ALA A 66 -20.59 -23.23 -5.16
N THR A 67 -20.60 -23.67 -3.90
CA THR A 67 -21.60 -24.60 -3.38
C THR A 67 -22.35 -23.90 -2.26
N GLY A 68 -23.39 -23.18 -2.65
CA GLY A 68 -24.37 -22.55 -1.78
C GLY A 68 -25.44 -21.91 -2.68
N ARG A 69 -26.72 -22.09 -2.37
CA ARG A 69 -27.87 -21.73 -3.24
C ARG A 69 -28.09 -20.22 -3.48
N HIS A 70 -27.08 -19.38 -3.23
CA HIS A 70 -27.09 -17.96 -3.50
C HIS A 70 -25.80 -17.61 -4.25
N GLY A 71 -25.93 -16.97 -5.42
CA GLY A 71 -24.80 -16.53 -6.23
C GLY A 71 -23.88 -15.61 -5.45
N GLN A 72 -22.58 -15.70 -5.74
CA GLN A 72 -21.49 -14.75 -5.45
C GLN A 72 -21.90 -13.55 -4.58
N ALA A 73 -21.65 -13.64 -3.27
CA ALA A 73 -21.81 -12.51 -2.35
C ALA A 73 -20.47 -11.79 -2.16
N ALA A 74 -20.50 -10.47 -1.95
CA ALA A 74 -19.31 -9.68 -1.69
C ALA A 74 -19.46 -8.85 -0.41
N VAL A 75 -18.44 -8.86 0.45
CA VAL A 75 -18.28 -7.94 1.58
C VAL A 75 -17.23 -6.90 1.17
N VAL A 76 -17.61 -5.62 1.24
CA VAL A 76 -16.75 -4.49 0.85
C VAL A 76 -16.42 -3.68 2.09
N GLY A 77 -15.19 -3.81 2.59
CA GLY A 77 -14.70 -3.01 3.70
C GLY A 77 -14.09 -1.70 3.21
N VAL A 78 -14.53 -0.57 3.77
CA VAL A 78 -14.04 0.77 3.39
C VAL A 78 -13.02 1.25 4.42
N ALA A 79 -11.75 0.98 4.13
CA ALA A 79 -10.59 1.46 4.88
C ALA A 79 -10.25 2.91 4.45
N SER A 80 -8.97 3.22 4.28
CA SER A 80 -8.45 4.50 3.79
C SER A 80 -6.97 4.34 3.47
N ILE A 81 -6.41 5.22 2.66
CA ILE A 81 -4.94 5.31 2.52
C ILE A 81 -4.24 5.58 3.85
N ALA A 82 -4.94 6.20 4.83
CA ALA A 82 -4.44 6.37 6.19
C ALA A 82 -4.26 5.05 6.96
N ALA A 83 -4.80 3.94 6.42
CA ALA A 83 -4.53 2.59 6.92
C ALA A 83 -3.21 2.01 6.39
N GLN A 84 -2.71 2.55 5.28
CA GLN A 84 -1.46 2.13 4.63
C GLN A 84 -0.30 3.04 5.02
N VAL A 85 -0.55 4.35 5.10
CA VAL A 85 0.42 5.38 5.46
C VAL A 85 -0.06 6.14 6.69
N GLY A 86 0.77 6.18 7.73
CA GLY A 86 0.47 6.92 8.96
C GLY A 86 0.55 8.43 8.72
N LEU A 87 -0.60 9.11 8.69
CA LEU A 87 -0.63 10.57 8.53
C LEU A 87 -0.58 11.27 9.91
N PRO A 88 0.33 12.24 10.13
CA PRO A 88 0.34 13.03 11.36
C PRO A 88 -1.02 13.68 11.62
N TYR A 89 -1.39 13.80 12.90
CA TYR A 89 -2.69 14.32 13.37
C TYR A 89 -3.92 13.49 12.99
N TYR A 90 -3.73 12.36 12.31
CA TYR A 90 -4.78 11.38 12.00
C TYR A 90 -4.54 10.03 12.69
N VAL A 91 -3.79 10.01 13.80
CA VAL A 91 -3.35 8.78 14.48
C VAL A 91 -4.51 7.84 14.81
N ALA A 92 -5.56 8.35 15.47
CA ALA A 92 -6.72 7.53 15.84
C ALA A 92 -7.48 7.03 14.60
N TYR A 93 -7.68 7.91 13.61
CA TYR A 93 -8.35 7.57 12.36
C TYR A 93 -7.59 6.49 11.58
N GLY A 94 -6.28 6.67 11.40
CA GLY A 94 -5.40 5.71 10.75
C GLY A 94 -5.39 4.36 11.47
N ALA A 95 -5.30 4.36 12.81
CA ALA A 95 -5.37 3.14 13.62
C ALA A 95 -6.69 2.37 13.41
N VAL A 96 -7.83 3.06 13.44
CA VAL A 96 -9.14 2.44 13.20
C VAL A 96 -9.24 1.88 11.78
N LYS A 97 -8.83 2.66 10.76
CA LYS A 97 -8.89 2.21 9.36
C LYS A 97 -7.91 1.08 9.05
N ALA A 98 -6.75 1.03 9.71
CA ALA A 98 -5.85 -0.12 9.69
C ALA A 98 -6.48 -1.35 10.36
N GLY A 99 -7.22 -1.15 11.45
CA GLY A 99 -8.01 -2.20 12.09
C GLY A 99 -9.05 -2.81 11.15
N VAL A 100 -9.80 -1.98 10.43
CA VAL A 100 -10.76 -2.44 9.38
C VAL A 100 -10.04 -3.27 8.32
N ALA A 101 -8.93 -2.77 7.77
CA ALA A 101 -8.16 -3.50 6.76
C ALA A 101 -7.69 -4.87 7.26
N ARG A 102 -7.24 -4.98 8.52
CA ARG A 102 -6.83 -6.26 9.11
C ARG A 102 -7.98 -7.19 9.43
N PHE A 103 -9.13 -6.64 9.82
CA PHE A 103 -10.36 -7.38 10.03
C PHE A 103 -10.83 -8.04 8.73
N ASP A 104 -10.88 -7.29 7.63
CA ASP A 104 -11.24 -7.82 6.31
C ASP A 104 -10.25 -8.88 5.84
N ASP A 105 -8.96 -8.69 6.08
CA ASP A 105 -7.90 -9.64 5.75
C ASP A 105 -8.08 -10.99 6.46
N ALA A 106 -8.47 -10.95 7.74
CA ALA A 106 -8.81 -12.13 8.51
C ALA A 106 -10.09 -12.79 7.98
N MET A 107 -11.15 -12.00 7.77
CA MET A 107 -12.43 -12.48 7.26
C MET A 107 -12.29 -13.15 5.89
N ARG A 108 -11.49 -12.57 4.98
CA ARG A 108 -11.19 -13.16 3.67
C ARG A 108 -10.54 -14.53 3.76
N ARG A 109 -9.69 -14.76 4.78
CA ARG A 109 -9.04 -16.05 5.03
C ARG A 109 -10.02 -17.05 5.64
N GLU A 110 -10.85 -16.61 6.59
CA GLU A 110 -11.88 -17.43 7.23
C GLU A 110 -12.99 -17.87 6.25
N LEU A 111 -13.39 -16.99 5.34
CA LEU A 111 -14.42 -17.23 4.34
C LEU A 111 -13.88 -17.86 3.05
N SER A 112 -12.61 -18.23 2.99
CA SER A 112 -12.01 -18.87 1.81
C SER A 112 -12.76 -20.17 1.46
N GLY A 113 -13.23 -20.28 0.22
CA GLY A 113 -14.00 -21.43 -0.25
C GLY A 113 -15.50 -21.42 0.10
N SER A 114 -15.99 -20.42 0.85
CA SER A 114 -17.42 -20.27 1.18
C SER A 114 -18.28 -19.71 0.03
N GLY A 115 -17.65 -19.15 -1.01
CA GLY A 115 -18.33 -18.42 -2.08
C GLY A 115 -18.59 -16.94 -1.77
N VAL A 116 -18.16 -16.44 -0.61
CA VAL A 116 -18.15 -15.02 -0.26
C VAL A 116 -16.80 -14.40 -0.64
N HIS A 117 -16.83 -13.35 -1.46
CA HIS A 117 -15.67 -12.50 -1.75
C HIS A 117 -15.55 -11.40 -0.69
N VAL A 118 -14.35 -11.17 -0.18
CA VAL A 118 -14.09 -10.05 0.74
C VAL A 118 -13.05 -9.16 0.09
N VAL A 119 -13.37 -7.88 -0.05
CA VAL A 119 -12.49 -6.88 -0.67
C VAL A 119 -12.38 -5.66 0.24
N THR A 120 -11.15 -5.17 0.38
CA THR A 120 -10.88 -3.93 1.12
C THR A 120 -10.61 -2.80 0.14
N VAL A 121 -11.31 -1.69 0.31
CA VAL A 121 -11.10 -0.46 -0.45
C VAL A 121 -10.28 0.51 0.39
N TYR A 122 -9.26 1.11 -0.20
CA TYR A 122 -8.39 2.12 0.40
C TYR A 122 -8.50 3.44 -0.37
N PRO A 123 -9.57 4.23 -0.17
CA PRO A 123 -9.70 5.51 -0.87
C PRO A 123 -8.66 6.51 -0.40
N GLY A 124 -8.15 7.28 -1.37
CA GLY A 124 -7.47 8.56 -1.11
C GLY A 124 -8.47 9.67 -0.76
N PRO A 125 -8.04 10.94 -0.82
CA PRO A 125 -8.97 12.06 -0.70
C PRO A 125 -10.00 12.05 -1.83
N VAL A 126 -11.29 12.08 -1.47
CA VAL A 126 -12.42 12.07 -2.41
C VAL A 126 -13.25 13.33 -2.22
N ASP A 127 -13.72 13.93 -3.31
CA ASP A 127 -14.58 15.11 -3.24
C ASP A 127 -15.95 14.77 -2.65
N THR A 128 -16.08 14.99 -1.34
CA THR A 128 -17.23 14.64 -0.54
C THR A 128 -17.45 15.70 0.56
N PRO A 129 -18.65 15.80 1.15
CA PRO A 129 -18.90 16.71 2.27
C PRO A 129 -17.98 16.49 3.48
N MET A 130 -17.44 15.28 3.67
CA MET A 130 -16.44 14.97 4.70
C MET A 130 -15.18 15.83 4.52
N MET A 131 -14.72 15.98 3.26
CA MET A 131 -13.53 16.76 2.93
C MET A 131 -13.78 18.26 2.85
N ALA A 132 -15.02 18.75 2.94
CA ALA A 132 -15.34 20.17 2.77
C ALA A 132 -14.56 21.09 3.74
N SER A 133 -14.21 20.60 4.93
CA SER A 133 -13.47 21.34 5.96
C SER A 133 -11.97 21.00 6.04
N ALA A 134 -11.52 20.06 5.21
CA ALA A 134 -10.13 19.62 5.14
C ALA A 134 -9.34 20.52 4.19
N ARG A 135 -8.18 21.01 4.63
CA ARG A 135 -7.22 21.62 3.69
C ARG A 135 -6.49 20.51 2.94
N PRO A 136 -6.39 20.56 1.60
CA PRO A 136 -5.60 19.60 0.85
C PRO A 136 -4.13 19.75 1.29
N ALA A 137 -3.50 18.66 1.71
CA ALA A 137 -2.05 18.64 1.85
C ALA A 137 -1.41 18.61 0.45
N PRO A 138 -0.22 19.19 0.26
CA PRO A 138 0.50 19.10 -1.01
C PRO A 138 0.65 17.63 -1.47
N GLY A 139 0.29 17.33 -2.72
CA GLY A 139 0.36 15.96 -3.26
C GLY A 139 -0.83 15.04 -2.92
N LEU A 140 -1.80 15.51 -2.12
CA LEU A 140 -3.03 14.78 -1.77
C LEU A 140 -4.26 15.48 -2.34
N GLY A 141 -4.30 15.58 -3.67
CA GLY A 141 -5.47 16.07 -4.41
C GLY A 141 -6.70 15.19 -4.20
N ARG A 142 -7.88 15.77 -4.39
CA ARG A 142 -9.16 15.04 -4.30
C ARG A 142 -9.52 14.46 -5.65
N ARG A 143 -10.03 13.22 -5.66
CA ARG A 143 -10.65 12.62 -6.83
C ARG A 143 -12.16 12.86 -6.86
N PRO A 144 -12.77 12.99 -8.04
CA PRO A 144 -14.23 13.00 -8.18
C PRO A 144 -14.87 11.73 -7.61
N LEU A 145 -16.04 11.87 -6.97
CA LEU A 145 -16.72 10.76 -6.30
C LEU A 145 -17.17 9.67 -7.29
N ASP A 146 -17.68 10.07 -8.45
CA ASP A 146 -18.14 9.18 -9.51
C ASP A 146 -17.01 8.31 -10.07
N GLU A 147 -15.83 8.89 -10.31
CA GLU A 147 -14.65 8.13 -10.73
C GLU A 147 -14.20 7.12 -9.68
N VAL A 148 -14.20 7.52 -8.40
CA VAL A 148 -13.83 6.63 -7.29
C VAL A 148 -14.81 5.47 -7.18
N VAL A 149 -16.11 5.74 -7.29
CA VAL A 149 -17.15 4.70 -7.26
C VAL A 149 -17.01 3.77 -8.46
N ALA A 150 -16.77 4.28 -9.67
CA ALA A 150 -16.57 3.47 -10.86
C ALA A 150 -15.38 2.51 -10.72
N GLU A 151 -14.25 2.99 -10.16
CA GLU A 151 -13.08 2.13 -9.91
C GLU A 151 -13.36 1.06 -8.85
N ILE A 152 -14.11 1.40 -7.79
CA ILE A 152 -14.53 0.44 -6.77
C ILE A 152 -15.41 -0.67 -7.38
N VAL A 153 -16.39 -0.29 -8.20
CA VAL A 153 -17.28 -1.26 -8.88
C VAL A 153 -16.46 -2.18 -9.78
N ALA A 154 -15.56 -1.61 -10.60
CA ALA A 154 -14.71 -2.39 -11.50
C ALA A 154 -13.80 -3.39 -10.73
N GLY A 155 -13.22 -2.97 -9.61
CA GLY A 155 -12.38 -3.86 -8.78
C GLY A 155 -13.19 -4.96 -8.09
N ILE A 156 -14.44 -4.69 -7.68
CA ILE A 156 -15.35 -5.70 -7.14
C ILE A 156 -15.67 -6.75 -8.21
N GLU A 157 -16.04 -6.31 -9.42
CA GLU A 157 -16.34 -7.19 -10.55
C GLU A 157 -15.13 -8.03 -10.98
N ALA A 158 -13.92 -7.47 -10.88
CA ALA A 158 -12.67 -8.16 -11.16
C ALA A 158 -12.22 -9.13 -10.04
N LEU A 159 -12.95 -9.20 -8.92
CA LEU A 159 -12.64 -9.97 -7.73
C LEU A 159 -11.26 -9.63 -7.14
N GLU A 160 -10.92 -8.35 -7.13
CA GLU A 160 -9.70 -7.86 -6.48
C GLU A 160 -9.80 -8.04 -4.96
N ALA A 161 -8.70 -8.40 -4.32
CA ALA A 161 -8.64 -8.49 -2.86
C ALA A 161 -8.48 -7.10 -2.20
N ALA A 162 -7.93 -6.13 -2.95
CA ALA A 162 -7.73 -4.76 -2.50
C ALA A 162 -7.87 -3.78 -3.66
N ILE A 163 -8.65 -2.72 -3.45
CA ILE A 163 -8.88 -1.65 -4.45
C ILE A 163 -8.39 -0.34 -3.84
N VAL A 164 -7.63 0.45 -4.57
CA VAL A 164 -6.97 1.66 -4.03
C VAL A 164 -7.28 2.86 -4.93
N PRO A 165 -8.52 3.39 -4.88
CA PRO A 165 -8.95 4.49 -5.73
C PRO A 165 -8.39 5.80 -5.22
N GLN A 166 -7.22 6.16 -5.73
CA GLN A 166 -6.49 7.37 -5.35
C GLN A 166 -5.63 7.89 -6.52
N LEU A 167 -5.03 9.06 -6.33
CA LEU A 167 -4.12 9.65 -7.31
C LEU A 167 -2.76 8.90 -7.33
N PRO A 168 -2.01 8.97 -8.45
CA PRO A 168 -0.71 8.32 -8.57
C PRO A 168 0.27 8.68 -7.45
N GLU A 169 0.27 9.93 -6.98
CA GLU A 169 1.14 10.42 -5.90
C GLU A 169 0.83 9.72 -4.57
N GLY A 170 -0.45 9.55 -4.24
CA GLY A 170 -0.88 8.81 -3.05
C GLY A 170 -0.47 7.34 -3.12
N ARG A 171 -0.56 6.73 -4.32
CA ARG A 171 -0.10 5.35 -4.53
C ARG A 171 1.41 5.22 -4.38
N ALA A 172 2.17 6.16 -4.93
CA ALA A 172 3.63 6.20 -4.76
C ALA A 172 4.03 6.34 -3.29
N MET A 173 3.27 7.12 -2.50
CA MET A 173 3.49 7.23 -1.05
C MET A 173 3.22 5.90 -0.33
N SER A 174 2.09 5.23 -0.60
CA SER A 174 1.79 3.91 -0.03
C SER A 174 2.86 2.87 -0.40
N ASP A 175 3.33 2.88 -1.66
CA ASP A 175 4.37 1.97 -2.13
C ASP A 175 5.75 2.30 -1.53
N LEU A 176 6.00 3.57 -1.21
CA LEU A 176 7.21 4.00 -0.51
C LEU A 176 7.15 3.57 0.96
N GLU A 177 6.05 3.84 1.67
CA GLU A 177 5.83 3.42 3.05
C GLU A 177 6.04 1.91 3.24
N ALA A 178 5.54 1.11 2.29
CA ALA A 178 5.70 -0.34 2.34
C ALA A 178 7.16 -0.81 2.18
N ARG A 179 8.03 -0.02 1.55
CA ARG A 179 9.42 -0.40 1.22
C ARG A 179 10.46 0.30 2.10
N ASP A 180 10.22 1.56 2.45
CA ASP A 180 11.12 2.45 3.19
C ASP A 180 10.29 3.52 3.94
N PRO A 181 9.72 3.19 5.12
CA PRO A 181 8.91 4.12 5.89
C PRO A 181 9.71 5.33 6.41
N LEU A 182 11.03 5.18 6.62
CA LEU A 182 11.87 6.30 7.07
C LEU A 182 12.06 7.36 5.98
N ALA A 183 11.97 6.98 4.70
CA ALA A 183 11.93 7.96 3.61
C ALA A 183 10.63 8.77 3.61
N VAL A 184 9.50 8.17 3.98
CA VAL A 184 8.23 8.88 4.18
C VAL A 184 8.35 9.86 5.34
N ASP A 185 8.89 9.41 6.48
CA ASP A 185 9.16 10.28 7.64
C ASP A 185 10.03 11.50 7.27
N ALA A 186 11.12 11.26 6.54
CA ALA A 186 12.02 12.31 6.08
C ALA A 186 11.34 13.31 5.13
N SER A 187 10.39 12.84 4.30
CA SER A 187 9.61 13.71 3.41
C SER A 187 8.60 14.58 4.15
N ILE A 188 8.04 14.08 5.26
CA ILE A 188 7.00 14.76 6.05
C ILE A 188 7.63 15.73 7.06
N ALA A 189 8.78 15.39 7.64
CA ALA A 189 9.43 16.14 8.72
C ALA A 189 9.51 17.67 8.49
N PRO A 190 9.86 18.19 7.29
CA PRO A 190 9.91 19.63 7.05
C PRO A 190 8.56 20.34 7.18
N THR A 191 7.45 19.62 6.97
CA THR A 191 6.09 20.18 6.95
C THR A 191 5.34 20.03 8.27
N LEU A 192 5.89 19.29 9.25
CA LEU A 192 5.22 18.96 10.51
C LEU A 192 4.70 20.20 11.26
N GLY A 193 5.42 21.33 11.20
CA GLY A 193 5.01 22.58 11.85
C GLY A 193 3.73 23.21 11.28
N GLU A 194 3.40 22.93 10.02
CA GLU A 194 2.26 23.50 9.30
C GLU A 194 1.00 22.62 9.38
N LEU A 195 1.19 21.31 9.58
CA LEU A 195 0.12 20.32 9.61
C LEU A 195 -0.94 20.57 10.69
N PRO A 196 -0.66 21.03 11.94
CA PRO A 196 -1.70 21.39 12.91
C PRO A 196 -2.72 22.39 12.36
N ALA A 197 -2.26 23.40 11.63
CA ALA A 197 -3.13 24.40 11.04
C ALA A 197 -3.96 23.82 9.89
N ALA A 198 -3.43 22.84 9.15
CA ALA A 198 -4.13 22.17 8.05
C ALA A 198 -5.28 21.26 8.53
N VAL A 199 -5.13 20.65 9.71
CA VAL A 199 -6.08 19.68 10.27
C VAL A 199 -7.05 20.28 11.29
N SER A 200 -6.72 21.42 11.91
CA SER A 200 -7.53 22.02 12.98
C SER A 200 -8.95 22.42 12.55
N SER A 201 -9.18 22.72 11.27
CA SER A 201 -10.50 23.00 10.73
C SER A 201 -11.30 21.75 10.35
N HIS A 202 -10.66 20.58 10.35
CA HIS A 202 -11.26 19.34 9.87
C HIS A 202 -12.15 18.70 10.94
N ARG A 203 -13.40 19.18 11.04
CA ARG A 203 -14.33 18.85 12.13
C ARG A 203 -15.07 17.51 11.99
N ARG A 204 -14.82 16.75 10.93
CA ARG A 204 -15.62 15.54 10.58
C ARG A 204 -14.80 14.26 10.62
N MET A 205 -13.97 14.11 11.65
CA MET A 205 -13.19 12.90 11.85
C MET A 205 -13.42 12.26 13.21
#